data_AF-A0A9N9WAV7-F1
#
_entry.id   AF-A0A9N9WAV7-F1
#
_cell.length_a   1.000
_cell.length_b   1.000
_cell.length_c   1.000
_cell.angle_alpha   90.00
_cell.angle_beta   90.00
_cell.angle_gamma   90.00
#
_symmetry.space_group_name_H-M   'P 1'
#
loop_
_entity.id
_entity.type
_entity.pdbx_description
1 polymer ?
#
loop_
_entity_poly.entity_id
_entity_poly.type
_entity_poly.pdbx_seq_one_letter_code
_entity_poly.pdbx_strand_id
1 'polypeptide(L)'
;MPEHTPAPTHARSLYGFFMYLFSKTILGIYCIWAFVPDEYLHYFNIYYYPQKYWSTAVPIQCLMALTLFVFIIYPSSNLILTPSIDSINTICDPYSRTTNKITITERHSVNCVCHELSKCKRKFYISSISPENTVPQLQDLNIKSVCRKLYLNKQIN
;
A
#
# COMPACT_ATOMS: atom_id res chain seq x y z
N MET A 1 27.17 -1.60 17.36
CA MET A 1 26.42 -0.99 16.22
C MET A 1 24.94 -1.25 16.45
N PRO A 2 24.02 -0.36 16.04
CA PRO A 2 22.61 -0.62 16.19
C PRO A 2 22.21 -1.73 15.21
N GLU A 3 21.80 -2.89 15.73
CA GLU A 3 21.35 -4.06 14.96
C GLU A 3 20.18 -3.73 13.99
N HIS A 4 19.45 -2.64 14.26
CA HIS A 4 18.27 -2.19 13.51
C HIS A 4 18.52 -1.16 12.40
N THR A 5 19.76 -0.74 12.14
CA THR A 5 19.98 0.23 11.05
C THR A 5 19.73 -0.44 9.70
N PRO A 6 18.90 0.10 8.79
CA PRO A 6 18.61 -0.49 7.47
C PRO A 6 19.79 -0.43 6.49
N ALA A 7 20.96 0.05 6.94
CA ALA A 7 22.15 0.18 6.13
C ALA A 7 22.65 -1.19 5.60
N PRO A 8 23.17 -1.23 4.36
CA PRO A 8 23.78 -2.43 3.80
C PRO A 8 25.04 -2.77 4.59
N THR A 9 24.99 -3.83 5.37
CA THR A 9 26.12 -4.36 6.14
C THR A 9 26.57 -5.68 5.54
N HIS A 10 27.88 -5.95 5.58
CA HIS A 10 28.46 -7.21 5.08
C HIS A 10 27.84 -8.45 5.74
N ALA A 11 27.48 -8.35 7.03
CA ALA A 11 26.78 -9.42 7.75
C ALA A 11 25.43 -9.77 7.10
N ARG A 12 24.63 -8.77 6.70
CA ARG A 12 23.32 -9.01 6.05
C ARG A 12 23.44 -9.69 4.68
N SER A 13 24.43 -9.31 3.88
CA SER A 13 24.65 -9.98 2.58
C SER A 13 25.05 -11.44 2.73
N LEU A 14 25.78 -11.77 3.81
CA LEU A 14 26.27 -13.11 4.05
C LEU A 14 25.13 -14.09 4.35
N TYR A 15 24.14 -13.69 5.16
CA TYR A 15 22.97 -14.53 5.44
C TYR A 15 22.17 -14.88 4.19
N GLY A 16 21.93 -13.90 3.31
CA GLY A 16 21.24 -14.13 2.04
C GLY A 16 22.02 -15.08 1.12
N PHE A 17 23.34 -14.92 1.05
CA PHE A 17 24.20 -15.79 0.27
C PHE A 17 24.21 -17.24 0.80
N PHE A 18 24.32 -17.44 2.11
CA PHE A 18 24.23 -18.76 2.72
C PHE A 18 22.86 -19.42 2.49
N MET A 19 21.76 -18.68 2.70
CA MET A 19 20.41 -19.16 2.40
C MET A 19 20.25 -19.56 0.93
N TYR A 20 20.81 -18.78 0.01
CA TYR A 20 20.78 -19.08 -1.42
C TYR A 20 21.52 -20.37 -1.76
N LEU A 21 22.76 -20.54 -1.26
CA LEU A 21 23.52 -21.78 -1.48
C LEU A 21 22.80 -22.98 -0.87
N PHE A 22 22.32 -22.84 0.37
CA PHE A 22 21.60 -23.90 1.09
C PHE A 22 20.30 -24.30 0.41
N SER A 23 19.51 -23.32 -0.06
CA SER A 23 18.28 -23.57 -0.81
C SER A 23 18.58 -24.31 -2.12
N LYS A 24 19.65 -23.91 -2.83
CA LYS A 24 20.06 -24.59 -4.07
C LYS A 24 20.54 -26.01 -3.86
N THR A 25 21.33 -26.27 -2.82
CA THR A 25 21.82 -27.62 -2.52
C THR A 25 20.67 -28.54 -2.12
N ILE A 26 19.76 -28.08 -1.26
CA ILE A 26 18.58 -28.87 -0.87
C ILE A 26 17.68 -29.14 -2.07
N LEU A 27 17.44 -28.14 -2.93
CA LEU A 27 16.64 -28.34 -4.13
C LEU A 27 17.29 -29.36 -5.08
N GLY A 28 18.62 -29.32 -5.23
CA GLY A 28 19.35 -30.31 -6.01
C GLY A 28 19.19 -31.73 -5.46
N ILE A 29 19.38 -31.91 -4.14
CA ILE A 29 19.19 -33.19 -3.46
C ILE A 29 17.75 -33.68 -3.61
N TYR A 30 16.78 -32.78 -3.46
CA TYR A 30 15.35 -33.08 -3.64
C TYR A 30 15.05 -33.55 -5.06
N CYS A 31 15.55 -32.87 -6.09
CA CYS A 31 15.35 -33.28 -7.47
C CYS A 31 15.99 -34.65 -7.77
N ILE A 32 17.21 -34.89 -7.29
CA ILE A 32 17.88 -36.20 -7.44
C ILE A 32 17.01 -37.28 -6.79
N TRP A 33 16.59 -37.07 -5.55
CA TRP A 33 15.71 -38.00 -4.85
C TRP A 33 14.36 -38.15 -5.54
N ALA A 34 13.78 -37.11 -6.14
CA ALA A 34 12.49 -37.16 -6.83
C ALA A 34 12.54 -38.00 -8.11
N PHE A 35 13.53 -37.74 -8.97
CA PHE A 35 13.58 -38.30 -10.33
C PHE A 35 14.29 -39.66 -10.42
N VAL A 36 15.20 -39.99 -9.51
CA VAL A 36 15.93 -41.26 -9.55
C VAL A 36 15.01 -42.40 -9.12
N PRO A 37 14.80 -43.46 -9.92
CA PRO A 37 13.95 -44.57 -9.52
C PRO A 37 14.60 -45.43 -8.42
N ASP A 38 13.77 -46.15 -7.68
CA ASP A 38 14.15 -46.86 -6.44
C ASP A 38 15.26 -47.90 -6.66
N GLU A 39 15.34 -48.50 -7.84
CA GLU A 39 16.37 -49.49 -8.20
C GLU A 39 17.80 -48.92 -8.07
N TYR A 40 18.02 -47.69 -8.54
CA TYR A 40 19.33 -47.05 -8.45
C TYR A 40 19.64 -46.63 -7.01
N LEU A 41 18.63 -46.18 -6.25
CA LEU A 41 18.81 -45.83 -4.83
C LEU A 41 19.20 -47.06 -4.01
N HIS A 42 18.58 -48.21 -4.27
CA HIS A 42 18.94 -49.48 -3.64
C HIS A 42 20.33 -49.97 -4.04
N TYR A 43 20.78 -49.72 -5.27
CA TYR A 43 22.17 -49.99 -5.68
C TYR A 43 23.20 -49.22 -4.84
N PHE A 44 22.87 -47.97 -4.44
CA PHE A 44 23.68 -47.17 -3.53
C PHE A 44 23.48 -47.52 -2.04
N ASN A 45 22.77 -48.60 -1.71
CA ASN A 45 22.38 -49.00 -0.35
C ASN A 45 21.53 -47.97 0.42
N ILE A 46 20.75 -47.15 -0.29
CA ILE A 46 19.85 -46.16 0.31
C ILE A 46 18.45 -46.77 0.39
N TYR A 47 18.08 -47.32 1.55
CA TYR A 47 16.77 -47.97 1.78
C TYR A 47 15.80 -47.14 2.61
N TYR A 48 16.28 -46.13 3.33
CA TYR A 48 15.49 -45.33 4.26
C TYR A 48 15.25 -43.92 3.70
N TYR A 49 14.20 -43.77 2.91
CA TYR A 49 13.71 -42.48 2.41
C TYR A 49 12.17 -42.42 2.48
N PRO A 50 11.58 -41.22 2.53
CA PRO A 50 10.12 -41.09 2.55
C PRO A 50 9.50 -41.64 1.27
N GLN A 51 8.20 -41.99 1.31
CA GLN A 51 7.50 -42.47 0.11
C GLN A 51 7.57 -41.44 -1.03
N LYS A 52 7.80 -41.91 -2.26
CA LYS A 52 7.91 -41.07 -3.48
C LYS A 52 6.73 -40.13 -3.70
N TYR A 53 5.53 -40.50 -3.23
CA TYR A 53 4.34 -39.64 -3.24
C TYR A 53 4.60 -38.24 -2.67
N TRP A 54 5.43 -38.14 -1.63
CA TRP A 54 5.77 -36.86 -1.01
C TRP A 54 6.52 -35.91 -1.96
N SER A 55 7.20 -36.43 -2.97
CA SER A 55 7.85 -35.62 -4.01
C SER A 55 6.86 -34.77 -4.83
N THR A 56 5.59 -35.18 -4.88
CA THR A 56 4.54 -34.46 -5.60
C THR A 56 3.63 -33.72 -4.62
N ALA A 57 3.39 -34.29 -3.44
CA ALA A 57 2.54 -33.66 -2.43
C ALA A 57 3.15 -32.35 -1.88
N VAL A 58 4.46 -32.31 -1.62
CA VAL A 58 5.15 -31.12 -1.09
C VAL A 58 4.99 -29.89 -2.00
N PRO A 59 5.28 -29.94 -3.31
CA PRO A 59 5.13 -28.77 -4.18
C PRO A 59 3.67 -28.33 -4.32
N ILE A 60 2.72 -29.27 -4.39
CA ILE A 60 1.29 -28.95 -4.46
C ILE A 60 0.84 -28.25 -3.17
N GLN A 61 1.23 -28.75 -2.00
CA GLN A 61 0.88 -28.15 -0.72
C GLN A 61 1.50 -26.75 -0.55
N CYS A 62 2.73 -26.56 -1.03
CA CYS A 62 3.40 -25.25 -1.06
C CYS A 62 2.64 -24.24 -1.94
N LEU A 63 2.25 -24.65 -3.15
CA LEU A 63 1.46 -23.80 -4.07
C LEU A 63 0.07 -23.47 -3.49
N MET A 64 -0.58 -24.44 -2.86
CA MET A 64 -1.86 -24.21 -2.17
C MET A 64 -1.71 -23.21 -1.03
N ALA A 65 -0.69 -23.39 -0.17
CA ALA A 65 -0.41 -22.49 0.94
C ALA A 65 -0.07 -21.07 0.46
N LEU A 66 0.74 -20.94 -0.60
CA LEU A 66 1.09 -19.66 -1.21
C LEU A 66 -0.15 -18.97 -1.80
N THR A 67 -1.01 -19.70 -2.50
CA THR A 67 -2.26 -19.16 -3.07
C THR A 67 -3.17 -18.66 -1.95
N LEU A 68 -3.38 -19.47 -0.91
CA LEU A 68 -4.19 -19.07 0.24
C LEU A 68 -3.59 -17.85 0.95
N PHE A 69 -2.28 -17.81 1.11
CA PHE A 69 -1.60 -16.69 1.75
C PHE A 69 -1.76 -15.39 0.96
N VAL A 70 -1.51 -15.42 -0.35
CA VAL A 70 -1.54 -14.23 -1.21
C VAL A 70 -2.96 -13.70 -1.39
N PHE A 71 -3.94 -14.58 -1.62
CA PHE A 71 -5.30 -14.16 -1.98
C PHE A 71 -6.23 -13.98 -0.78
N ILE A 72 -5.98 -14.67 0.32
CA ILE A 72 -6.86 -14.63 1.50
C ILE A 72 -6.16 -13.94 2.65
N ILE A 73 -5.08 -14.53 3.17
CA ILE A 73 -4.46 -14.05 4.41
C ILE A 73 -3.94 -12.63 4.25
N TYR A 74 -3.15 -12.37 3.22
CA TYR A 74 -2.53 -11.07 3.00
C TYR A 74 -3.56 -9.93 2.89
N PRO A 75 -4.57 -9.98 2.00
CA PRO A 75 -5.56 -8.91 1.93
C PRO A 75 -6.42 -8.82 3.18
N SER A 76 -6.79 -9.94 3.81
CA SER A 76 -7.53 -9.92 5.07
C SER A 76 -6.73 -9.24 6.20
N SER A 77 -5.44 -9.55 6.34
CA SER A 77 -4.56 -8.91 7.31
C SER A 77 -4.41 -7.41 7.03
N ASN A 78 -4.25 -7.01 5.77
CA ASN A 78 -4.19 -5.59 5.41
C ASN A 78 -5.49 -4.85 5.76
N LEU A 79 -6.65 -5.47 5.52
CA LEU A 79 -7.95 -4.89 5.88
C LEU A 79 -8.15 -4.77 7.39
N ILE A 80 -7.64 -5.71 8.18
CA ILE A 80 -7.68 -5.65 9.65
C ILE A 80 -6.79 -4.51 10.19
N LEU A 81 -5.64 -4.28 9.56
CA LEU A 81 -4.69 -3.25 9.98
C LEU A 81 -5.05 -1.84 9.48
N THR A 82 -5.95 -1.73 8.50
CA THR A 82 -6.41 -0.45 7.94
C THR A 82 -7.66 0.02 8.69
N PRO A 83 -7.85 1.34 8.89
CA PRO A 83 -9.10 1.87 9.43
C PRO A 83 -10.32 1.51 8.55
N SER A 84 -11.52 1.61 9.12
CA SER A 84 -12.75 1.22 8.41
C SER A 84 -12.91 1.98 7.09
N ILE A 85 -13.47 1.30 6.09
CA ILE A 85 -13.62 1.83 4.71
C ILE A 85 -14.39 3.16 4.65
N ASP A 86 -15.31 3.39 5.59
CA ASP A 86 -16.13 4.60 5.66
C ASP A 86 -15.47 5.73 6.46
N SER A 87 -14.33 5.48 7.10
CA SER A 87 -13.65 6.50 7.90
C SER A 87 -12.92 7.50 7.00
N ILE A 88 -13.05 8.79 7.33
CA ILE A 88 -12.31 9.86 6.66
C ILE A 88 -10.79 9.72 6.85
N ASN A 89 -10.37 8.99 7.90
CA ASN A 89 -8.97 8.74 8.24
C ASN A 89 -8.25 7.87 7.19
N THR A 90 -8.98 7.16 6.33
CA THR A 90 -8.41 6.45 5.18
C THR A 90 -7.92 7.42 4.10
N ILE A 91 -8.47 8.65 4.06
CA ILE A 91 -8.14 9.68 3.05
C ILE A 91 -7.29 10.79 3.68
N CYS A 92 -7.59 11.18 4.93
CA CYS A 92 -6.93 12.25 5.65
C CYS A 92 -6.00 11.67 6.71
N ASP A 93 -4.76 12.14 6.71
CA ASP A 93 -3.80 11.83 7.76
C ASP A 93 -3.97 12.80 8.96
N PRO A 94 -3.34 12.50 10.12
CA PRO A 94 -3.40 13.36 11.29
C PRO A 94 -2.82 14.77 11.09
N TYR A 95 -1.97 14.97 10.07
CA TYR A 95 -1.39 16.27 9.75
C TYR A 95 -2.19 17.06 8.70
N SER A 96 -3.30 16.50 8.20
CA SER A 96 -4.17 17.19 7.24
C SER A 96 -4.70 18.51 7.80
N ARG A 97 -4.58 19.57 7.01
CA ARG A 97 -4.98 20.94 7.39
C ARG A 97 -6.27 21.32 6.71
N THR A 98 -7.39 20.88 7.28
CA THR A 98 -8.72 21.30 6.82
C THR A 98 -9.05 22.70 7.34
N THR A 99 -9.49 23.60 6.46
CA THR A 99 -9.99 24.94 6.84
C THR A 99 -11.24 24.81 7.73
N ASN A 100 -11.09 24.92 9.04
CA ASN A 100 -12.23 25.00 9.94
C ASN A 100 -12.81 26.42 9.91
N LYS A 101 -14.04 26.53 9.40
CA LYS A 101 -14.89 27.73 9.36
C LYS A 101 -14.35 28.85 8.46
N ILE A 102 -14.85 28.88 7.23
CA ILE A 102 -15.05 30.15 6.53
C ILE A 102 -16.12 30.91 7.32
N THR A 103 -15.72 31.71 8.31
CA THR A 103 -16.61 32.73 8.85
C THR A 103 -16.80 33.71 7.72
N ILE A 104 -17.95 33.64 7.04
CA ILE A 104 -18.35 34.67 6.09
C ILE A 104 -18.63 35.91 6.94
N THR A 105 -17.58 36.67 7.28
CA THR A 105 -17.77 38.06 7.67
C THR A 105 -18.11 38.80 6.39
N GLU A 106 -19.39 39.08 6.22
CA GLU A 106 -19.86 40.13 5.32
C GLU A 106 -19.18 41.44 5.73
N ARG A 107 -18.03 41.76 5.12
CA ARG A 107 -17.48 43.12 4.96
C ARG A 107 -16.09 43.03 4.33
N HIS A 108 -16.03 43.21 3.02
CA HIS A 108 -15.23 44.28 2.42
C HIS A 108 -15.66 44.46 0.96
N SER A 109 -16.18 45.62 0.64
CA SER A 109 -16.54 46.05 -0.72
C SER A 109 -15.27 46.19 -1.56
N VAL A 110 -14.86 45.11 -2.24
CA VAL A 110 -13.91 45.21 -3.33
C VAL A 110 -14.71 45.42 -4.61
N ASN A 111 -14.69 46.64 -5.15
CA ASN A 111 -15.32 46.97 -6.43
C ASN A 111 -14.77 46.02 -7.51
N CYS A 112 -15.57 45.03 -7.89
CA CYS A 112 -15.24 44.15 -9.00
C CYS A 112 -15.77 44.84 -10.26
N VAL A 113 -14.89 45.21 -11.20
CA VAL A 113 -15.30 45.67 -12.52
C VAL A 113 -15.72 44.44 -13.33
N CYS A 114 -17.02 44.17 -13.35
CA CYS A 114 -17.59 43.13 -14.21
C CYS A 114 -18.16 43.78 -15.47
N HIS A 115 -17.84 43.25 -16.64
CA HIS A 115 -18.36 43.76 -17.92
C HIS A 115 -19.87 43.48 -18.08
N GLU A 116 -20.42 42.47 -17.36
CA GLU A 116 -21.85 42.16 -17.34
C GLU A 116 -22.26 41.61 -15.97
N LEU A 117 -23.11 42.36 -15.24
CA LEU A 117 -23.45 42.06 -13.84
C LEU A 117 -24.24 40.74 -13.68
N SER A 118 -25.00 40.32 -14.69
CA SER A 118 -25.83 39.10 -14.63
C SER A 118 -25.02 37.79 -14.65
N LYS A 119 -23.81 37.81 -15.21
CA LYS A 119 -22.91 36.65 -15.30
C LYS A 119 -21.81 36.68 -14.23
N CYS A 120 -21.67 37.78 -13.50
CA CYS A 120 -20.59 37.94 -12.52
C CYS A 120 -20.96 37.30 -11.18
N LYS A 121 -20.58 36.04 -10.98
CA LYS A 121 -20.59 35.40 -9.66
C LYS A 121 -19.16 35.16 -9.18
N ARG A 122 -18.64 36.06 -8.35
CA ARG A 122 -17.36 35.88 -7.65
C ARG A 122 -17.62 35.31 -6.25
N LYS A 123 -17.26 34.05 -6.03
CA LYS A 123 -17.17 33.49 -4.68
C LYS A 123 -15.78 33.83 -4.13
N PHE A 124 -15.70 34.73 -3.15
CA PHE A 124 -14.46 35.01 -2.44
C PHE A 124 -14.18 33.90 -1.43
N TYR A 125 -13.00 33.30 -1.51
CA TYR A 125 -12.46 32.42 -0.47
C TYR A 125 -11.48 33.24 0.35
N ILE A 126 -11.92 33.74 1.50
CA ILE A 126 -11.03 34.43 2.44
C ILE A 126 -10.30 33.33 3.22
N SER A 127 -9.04 33.09 2.85
CA SER A 127 -8.06 32.48 3.77
C SER A 127 -7.93 33.42 4.96
N SER A 128 -8.00 32.90 6.18
CA SER A 128 -7.76 33.68 7.40
C SER A 128 -6.51 34.54 7.24
N ILE A 129 -6.65 35.83 7.55
CA ILE A 129 -5.64 36.90 7.55
C ILE A 129 -4.20 36.36 7.60
N SER A 130 -3.50 36.49 6.47
CA SER A 130 -2.05 36.35 6.37
C SER A 130 -1.50 37.73 6.02
N PRO A 131 -0.35 38.16 6.61
CA PRO A 131 0.26 39.45 6.28
C PRO A 131 0.48 39.60 4.77
N GLU A 132 0.43 40.84 4.31
CA GLU A 132 0.16 41.28 2.93
C GLU A 132 1.10 40.73 1.83
N ASN A 133 2.16 40.00 2.20
CA ASN A 133 3.18 39.49 1.27
C ASN A 133 3.60 38.02 1.49
N THR A 134 2.84 37.23 2.23
CA THR A 134 3.12 35.78 2.35
C THR A 134 2.15 34.95 1.53
N VAL A 135 2.69 33.99 0.76
CA VAL A 135 1.90 32.94 0.11
C VAL A 135 1.08 32.24 1.20
N PRO A 136 -0.25 32.12 1.05
CA PRO A 136 -1.07 31.46 2.06
C PRO A 136 -0.61 30.03 2.24
N GLN A 137 -0.66 29.55 3.48
CA GLN A 137 -0.32 28.16 3.81
C GLN A 137 -1.20 27.21 2.99
N LEU A 138 -0.60 26.17 2.43
CA LEU A 138 -1.33 25.11 1.73
C LEU A 138 -2.33 24.49 2.73
N GLN A 139 -3.60 24.44 2.34
CA GLN A 139 -4.69 23.85 3.11
C GLN A 139 -5.33 22.75 2.27
N ASP A 140 -5.68 21.65 2.92
CA ASP A 140 -6.31 20.52 2.26
C ASP A 140 -7.78 20.81 2.01
N LEU A 141 -8.22 20.54 0.78
CA LEU A 141 -9.62 20.67 0.41
C LEU A 141 -10.42 19.50 0.98
N ASN A 142 -11.60 19.80 1.53
CA ASN A 142 -12.52 18.76 1.96
C ASN A 142 -13.01 17.95 0.75
N ILE A 143 -12.59 16.70 0.66
CA ILE A 143 -12.88 15.78 -0.45
C ILE A 143 -14.38 15.63 -0.71
N LYS A 144 -15.23 15.65 0.32
CA LYS A 144 -16.70 15.56 0.18
C LYS A 144 -17.27 16.76 -0.59
N SER A 145 -16.72 17.95 -0.35
CA SER A 145 -17.12 19.17 -1.06
C SER A 145 -16.68 19.14 -2.53
N VAL A 146 -15.46 18.67 -2.78
CA VAL A 146 -14.90 18.50 -4.13
C VAL A 146 -15.75 17.51 -4.93
N CYS A 147 -16.01 16.32 -4.36
CA CYS A 147 -16.80 15.29 -5.03
C CYS A 147 -18.22 15.77 -5.35
N ARG A 148 -18.87 16.48 -4.41
CA ARG A 148 -20.20 17.06 -4.64
C ARG A 148 -20.21 18.07 -5.78
N LYS A 149 -19.16 18.87 -5.92
CA LYS A 149 -19.11 19.93 -6.94
C LYS A 149 -18.74 19.40 -8.32
N LEU A 150 -17.83 18.43 -8.39
CA LEU A 150 -17.36 17.85 -9.66
C LEU A 150 -18.32 16.79 -10.23
N TYR A 151 -18.85 15.91 -9.40
CA TYR A 151 -19.61 14.75 -9.87
C TYR A 151 -21.13 14.90 -9.71
N LEU A 152 -21.60 15.51 -8.62
CA LEU A 152 -23.04 15.60 -8.35
C LEU A 152 -23.71 16.81 -9.02
N ASN A 153 -22.97 17.89 -9.29
CA ASN A 153 -23.55 19.12 -9.86
C ASN A 153 -23.62 19.12 -11.41
N LYS A 154 -23.13 18.06 -12.07
CA LYS A 154 -23.18 17.91 -13.54
C LYS A 154 -24.51 17.31 -14.03
N GLN A 155 -25.35 16.80 -13.13
CA GLN A 155 -26.60 16.09 -13.45
C GLN A 155 -27.85 17.01 -13.49
N ILE A 156 -27.70 18.33 -13.44
CA ILE A 156 -28.83 19.29 -13.39
C ILE A 156 -28.79 20.28 -14.57
N ASN A 157 -28.31 19.86 -15.74
CA ASN A 157 -28.45 20.62 -16.98
C ASN A 157 -29.03 19.74 -18.07
#